data_AF-A0A368CLR5-F1
#
_entry.id   AF-A0A368CLR5-F1
#
_cell.length_a   1.000
_cell.length_b   1.000
_cell.length_c   1.000
_cell.angle_alpha   90.00
_cell.angle_beta   90.00
_cell.angle_gamma   90.00
#
_symmetry.space_group_name_H-M   'P 1'
#
loop_
_entity.id
_entity.type
_entity.pdbx_description
1 polymer ?
#
loop_
_entity_poly.entity_id
_entity_poly.type
_entity_poly.pdbx_seq_one_letter_code
_entity_poly.pdbx_strand_id
1 'polypeptide(L)' 'MVVATPDCITLTDQRGHTRLVCELPRRMRPDEISRLHHQILLHFQTDLQAHVGHEPLHLPWPEVVRRLEERIGVLNGKD' A
#
# COMPACT_ATOMS: atom_id res chain seq x y z
N MET A 1 0.30 -18.84 19.91
CA MET A 1 -0.46 -19.02 18.66
C MET A 1 0.15 -18.08 17.64
N VAL A 2 1.00 -18.59 16.75
CA VAL A 2 1.66 -17.75 15.72
C VAL A 2 0.65 -17.59 14.60
N VAL A 3 -0.14 -16.53 14.66
CA VAL A 3 -0.90 -16.09 13.49
C VAL A 3 0.15 -15.71 12.46
N ALA A 4 0.33 -16.54 11.45
CA ALA A 4 0.99 -16.15 10.22
C ALA A 4 0.17 -15.00 9.62
N THR A 5 0.48 -13.77 10.02
CA THR A 5 -0.02 -12.59 9.32
C THR A 5 0.63 -12.64 7.95
N PRO A 6 -0.13 -12.74 6.86
CA PRO A 6 0.46 -12.73 5.53
C PRO A 6 1.26 -11.42 5.39
N ASP A 7 2.41 -11.51 4.74
CA ASP A 7 3.26 -10.40 4.33
C ASP A 7 2.49 -9.43 3.39
N CYS A 8 1.37 -8.85 3.82
CA CYS A 8 0.52 -8.00 3.01
C CYS A 8 -0.12 -6.88 3.86
N ILE A 9 -0.08 -5.65 3.35
CA ILE A 9 -0.87 -4.52 3.82
C ILE A 9 -2.19 -4.51 3.05
N THR A 10 -3.31 -4.50 3.76
CA THR A 10 -4.63 -4.40 3.15
C THR A 10 -5.25 -3.05 3.46
N LEU A 11 -5.66 -2.31 2.45
CA LEU A 11 -6.41 -1.06 2.60
C LEU A 11 -7.88 -1.30 2.26
N THR A 12 -8.74 -0.88 3.18
CA THR A 12 -10.19 -0.96 3.06
C THR A 12 -10.79 0.42 2.85
N ASP A 13 -11.89 0.48 2.10
CA ASP A 13 -12.72 1.67 1.98
C ASP A 13 -13.45 1.99 3.31
N GLN A 14 -14.09 3.16 3.38
CA GLN A 14 -14.98 3.56 4.50
C GLN A 14 -16.13 2.58 4.73
N ARG A 15 -16.51 1.80 3.71
CA ARG A 15 -17.48 0.70 3.82
C ARG A 15 -16.90 -0.62 4.34
N GLY A 16 -15.61 -0.68 4.64
CA GLY A 16 -14.91 -1.89 5.05
C GLY A 16 -14.60 -2.88 3.91
N HIS A 17 -14.83 -2.47 2.66
CA HIS A 17 -14.52 -3.30 1.50
C HIS A 17 -13.01 -3.25 1.21
N THR A 18 -12.39 -4.38 0.94
CA THR A 18 -10.98 -4.41 0.56
C THR A 18 -10.80 -3.80 -0.83
N ARG A 19 -9.90 -2.83 -0.94
CA ARG A 19 -9.67 -2.08 -2.18
C ARG A 19 -8.25 -2.20 -2.68
N LEU A 20 -7.29 -2.35 -1.79
CA LEU A 20 -5.89 -2.55 -2.14
C LEU A 20 -5.28 -3.61 -1.25
N VAL A 21 -4.51 -4.51 -1.83
CA VAL A 21 -3.68 -5.48 -1.13
C VAL A 21 -2.26 -5.29 -1.63
N CYS A 22 -1.38 -4.77 -0.78
CA CYS A 22 0.03 -4.55 -1.05
C CYS A 22 0.84 -5.67 -0.44
N GLU A 23 1.58 -6.44 -1.23
CA GLU A 23 2.52 -7.42 -0.68
C GLU A 23 3.72 -6.71 -0.03
N LEU A 24 4.24 -7.30 1.03
CA LEU A 24 5.39 -6.86 1.81
C LEU A 24 6.55 -7.84 1.60
N PRO A 25 7.80 -7.37 1.78
CA PRO A 25 8.95 -8.25 1.72
C PRO A 25 9.03 -9.10 2.99
N ARG A 26 9.35 -10.38 2.81
CA ARG A 26 9.59 -11.31 3.90
C ARG A 26 10.70 -10.77 4.81
N ARG A 27 10.45 -10.72 6.12
CA ARG A 27 11.36 -10.21 7.19
C ARG A 27 11.37 -8.69 7.39
N MET A 28 10.29 -7.99 7.09
CA MET A 28 10.16 -6.58 7.45
C MET A 28 9.87 -6.39 8.95
N ARG A 29 10.48 -5.37 9.57
CA ARG A 29 10.23 -5.06 10.99
C ARG A 29 8.86 -4.40 11.14
N PRO A 30 8.14 -4.63 12.26
CA PRO A 30 6.83 -4.02 12.49
C PRO A 30 6.85 -2.48 12.48
N ASP A 31 7.95 -1.84 12.90
CA ASP A 31 8.10 -0.37 12.82
C ASP A 31 8.10 0.13 11.37
N GLU A 32 8.85 -0.56 10.50
CA GLU A 32 8.93 -0.28 9.07
C GLU A 32 7.58 -0.52 8.39
N ILE A 33 6.90 -1.61 8.76
CA ILE A 33 5.55 -1.92 8.26
C ILE A 33 4.58 -0.78 8.62
N SER A 34 4.64 -0.25 9.85
CA SER A 34 3.77 0.86 10.28
C SER A 34 4.03 2.13 9.46
N ARG A 35 5.30 2.47 9.23
CA ARG A 35 5.68 3.62 8.38
C ARG A 35 5.22 3.43 6.94
N LEU A 36 5.44 2.25 6.37
CA LEU A 36 5.02 1.91 5.02
C LEU A 36 3.51 1.90 4.89
N HIS A 37 2.79 1.33 5.84
CA HIS A 37 1.34 1.39 5.88
C HIS A 37 0.83 2.82 5.82
N HIS A 38 1.44 3.72 6.60
CA HIS A 38 1.10 5.13 6.56
C HIS A 38 1.41 5.79 5.21
N GLN A 39 2.58 5.52 4.62
CA GLN A 39 2.94 6.06 3.30
C GLN A 39 2.04 5.52 2.18
N ILE A 40 1.78 4.21 2.17
CA ILE A 40 0.88 3.58 1.20
C ILE A 40 -0.53 4.16 1.37
N LEU A 41 -1.02 4.30 2.61
CA LEU A 41 -2.31 4.96 2.85
C LEU A 41 -2.31 6.37 2.25
N LEU A 42 -1.34 7.22 2.58
CA LEU A 42 -1.31 8.61 2.08
C LEU A 42 -1.22 8.69 0.55
N HIS A 43 -0.35 7.90 -0.07
CA HIS A 43 -0.07 8.00 -1.51
C HIS A 43 -1.07 7.24 -2.38
N PHE A 44 -1.67 6.17 -1.86
CA PHE A 44 -2.63 5.36 -2.60
C PHE A 44 -4.07 5.68 -2.21
N GLN A 45 -4.34 6.51 -1.19
CA GLN A 45 -5.71 6.96 -0.88
C GLN A 45 -6.36 7.68 -2.07
N THR A 46 -5.61 8.45 -2.85
CA THR A 46 -6.13 9.10 -4.06
C THR A 46 -6.46 8.07 -5.15
N ASP A 47 -5.60 7.06 -5.33
CA ASP A 47 -5.84 5.96 -6.27
C ASP A 47 -7.05 5.12 -5.83
N LEU A 48 -7.19 4.86 -4.52
CA LEU A 48 -8.32 4.15 -3.91
C LEU A 48 -9.67 4.84 -4.11
N GLN A 49 -9.68 6.17 -4.07
CA GLN A 49 -10.87 6.98 -4.36
C GLN A 49 -11.20 6.98 -5.86
N ALA A 50 -10.17 7.00 -6.71
CA ALA A 50 -10.34 6.93 -8.17
C ALA A 50 -10.73 5.52 -8.65
N HIS A 51 -10.32 4.49 -7.94
CA HIS A 51 -10.58 3.09 -8.29
C HIS A 51 -11.98 2.70 -7.86
N VAL A 52 -13.00 2.98 -8.67
CA VAL A 52 -14.42 2.62 -8.39
C VAL A 52 -14.72 1.12 -8.62
N GLY A 53 -13.69 0.30 -8.90
CA GLY A 53 -13.82 -1.13 -9.14
C GLY A 53 -14.30 -1.92 -7.92
N HIS A 54 -15.11 -2.95 -8.14
CA HIS A 54 -15.63 -3.81 -7.07
C HIS A 54 -14.58 -4.82 -6.56
N GLU A 55 -13.53 -5.05 -7.34
CA GLU A 55 -12.46 -5.99 -7.02
C GLU A 55 -11.26 -5.28 -6.36
N PRO A 56 -10.62 -5.92 -5.36
CA PRO A 56 -9.44 -5.38 -4.73
C PRO A 56 -8.28 -5.36 -5.73
N LEU A 57 -7.54 -4.25 -5.76
CA LEU A 57 -6.31 -4.14 -6.53
C LEU A 57 -5.18 -4.80 -5.75
N HIS A 58 -4.59 -5.85 -6.30
CA HIS A 58 -3.45 -6.53 -5.71
C HIS A 58 -2.16 -5.97 -6.30
N LEU A 59 -1.30 -5.40 -5.47
CA LEU A 59 -0.02 -4.84 -5.87
C LEU A 59 1.12 -5.65 -5.25
N PRO A 60 1.99 -6.26 -6.08
CA PRO A 60 3.19 -6.90 -5.57
C PRO A 60 4.15 -5.85 -5.02
N TRP A 61 4.97 -6.22 -4.04
CA TRP A 61 5.95 -5.33 -3.40
C TRP A 61 6.77 -4.46 -4.38
N PRO A 62 7.35 -4.98 -5.48
CA PRO A 62 8.07 -4.14 -6.45
C PRO A 62 7.20 -3.04 -7.08
N GLU A 63 5.91 -3.28 -7.31
CA GLU A 63 4.98 -2.27 -7.84
C GLU A 63 4.62 -1.23 -6.78
N VAL A 64 4.46 -1.66 -5.53
CA VAL A 64 4.25 -0.76 -4.38
C VAL A 64 5.44 0.20 -4.24
N VAL A 65 6.66 -0.33 -4.27
CA VAL A 65 7.89 0.47 -4.23
C VAL A 65 7.96 1.40 -5.43
N ARG A 66 7.75 0.91 -6.66
CA ARG A 66 7.77 1.75 -7.87
C ARG A 66 6.82 2.94 -7.77
N ARG A 67 5.58 2.71 -7.33
CA ARG A 67 4.58 3.78 -7.19
C ARG A 67 4.88 4.73 -6.03
N LEU A 68 5.42 4.23 -4.91
CA LEU A 68 5.90 5.08 -3.82
C LEU A 68 7.06 5.95 -4.31
N GLU A 69 8.04 5.38 -5.02
CA GLU A 69 9.17 6.12 -5.60
C GLU A 69 8.72 7.10 -6.68
N GLU A 70 7.76 6.75 -7.53
CA GLU A 70 7.18 7.70 -8.49
C GLU A 70 6.49 8.87 -7.78
N ARG A 71 5.71 8.62 -6.72
CA ARG A 71 5.00 9.69 -5.99
C ARG A 71 5.92 10.55 -5.14
N ILE A 72 6.90 9.94 -4.47
CA ILE A 72 7.92 10.64 -3.67
C ILE A 72 8.91 11.36 -4.59
N GLY A 73 9.31 10.73 -5.69
CA GLY A 73 10.19 11.28 -6.72
C GLY A 73 9.55 12.43 -7.49
N VAL A 74 8.23 12.39 -7.74
CA VAL A 74 7.48 13.53 -8.31
C VAL A 74 7.46 14.74 -7.37
N LEU A 75 7.50 14.53 -6.04
CA LEU A 75 7.59 15.64 -5.07
C LEU A 75 8.99 16.30 -5.03
N ASN A 76 10.04 15.57 -5.43
CA ASN A 76 11.42 16.09 -5.50
C ASN A 76 11.83 16.53 -6.92
N GLY A 77 11.09 16.13 -7.96
CA GLY A 77 11.38 16.40 -9.36
C GLY A 77 10.64 17.60 -9.95
N LYS A 78 10.46 18.67 -9.16
CA LYS A 78 9.95 19.95 -9.66
C LYS A 78 11.03 21.02 -9.47
N ASP A 79 12.02 20.96 -10.36
CA ASP A 79 12.83 22.12 -10.75
C ASP A 79 11.96 23.12 -11.51
#